data_AF-A0A497BJ14-F1
#
_entry.id   AF-A0A497BJ14-F1
#
_cell.length_a   1.000
_cell.length_b   1.000
_cell.length_c   1.000
_cell.angle_alpha   90.00
_cell.angle_beta   90.00
_cell.angle_gamma   90.00
#
_symmetry.space_group_name_H-M   'P 1'
#
loop_
_entity.id
_entity.type
_entity.pdbx_description
1 polymer ?
#
loop_
_entity_poly.entity_id
_entity_poly.type
_entity_poly.pdbx_seq_one_letter_code
_entity_poly.pdbx_strand_id
1 'polypeptide(L)'
;MNTEPGKILAPSPDLDNEDLWVRGRVYVHFKRLLGEAEAHISDLERDVARAQYEYEIAQRIRDRMTDAEARQDWDIQVSVTHDFMVMAEHELAEETENAAYYRAMVAEMEADLGDKAQVYEDTLSEIYWEEEWDEEDLDELYDEFDPFDSIPF
;
A
#
# COMPACT_ATOMS: atom_id res chain seq x y z
N MET A 1 -4.53 -31.07 16.10
CA MET A 1 -4.02 -30.80 14.74
C MET A 1 -2.60 -30.35 14.93
N ASN A 2 -1.63 -31.15 14.47
CA ASN A 2 -0.22 -30.78 14.51
C ASN A 2 0.04 -29.98 13.25
N THR A 3 0.26 -28.67 13.40
CA THR A 3 0.89 -27.85 12.36
C THR A 3 2.32 -28.35 12.21
N GLU A 4 2.69 -28.80 11.01
CA GLU A 4 4.09 -29.07 10.70
C GLU A 4 4.89 -27.77 10.83
N PRO A 5 6.10 -27.81 11.41
CA PRO A 5 6.95 -26.63 11.51
C PRO A 5 7.23 -26.11 10.09
N GLY A 6 7.08 -24.79 9.93
CA GLY A 6 7.34 -24.07 8.68
C GLY A 6 8.64 -24.56 8.06
N LYS A 7 8.54 -24.97 6.79
CA LYS A 7 9.68 -25.44 6.01
C LYS A 7 10.63 -24.25 5.85
N ILE A 8 11.69 -24.20 6.66
CA ILE A 8 12.80 -23.28 6.43
C ILE A 8 13.45 -23.75 5.13
N LEU A 9 13.12 -23.08 4.02
CA LEU A 9 13.74 -23.32 2.73
C LEU A 9 15.23 -22.98 2.87
N ALA A 10 16.07 -24.01 2.83
CA ALA A 10 17.49 -23.79 2.66
C ALA A 10 17.72 -22.98 1.37
N PRO A 11 18.62 -21.99 1.37
CA PRO A 11 18.90 -21.19 0.18
C PRO A 11 19.19 -22.12 -1.00
N SER A 12 18.54 -21.85 -2.13
CA SER A 12 18.85 -22.54 -3.38
C SER A 12 20.32 -22.30 -3.72
N PRO A 13 21.07 -23.31 -4.23
CA PRO A 13 22.50 -23.17 -4.54
C PRO A 13 22.82 -22.10 -5.61
N ASP A 14 21.81 -21.56 -6.30
CA ASP A 14 21.96 -20.42 -7.21
C ASP A 14 21.78 -19.04 -6.52
N LEU A 15 21.46 -19.04 -5.22
CA LEU A 15 21.20 -17.88 -4.36
C LEU A 15 22.15 -17.87 -3.14
N ASP A 16 23.35 -18.46 -3.28
CA ASP A 16 24.37 -18.64 -2.22
C ASP A 16 25.00 -17.32 -1.69
N ASN A 17 24.39 -16.17 -1.95
CA ASN A 17 24.76 -14.90 -1.32
C ASN A 17 23.62 -14.44 -0.40
N GLU A 18 23.88 -14.47 0.90
CA GLU A 18 22.96 -14.03 1.96
C GLU A 18 22.39 -12.63 1.68
N ASP A 19 23.20 -11.73 1.14
CA ASP A 19 22.80 -10.38 0.70
C ASP A 19 21.75 -10.39 -0.43
N LEU A 20 21.90 -11.26 -1.44
CA LEU A 20 20.91 -11.38 -2.52
C LEU A 20 19.58 -11.98 -2.02
N TRP A 21 19.63 -12.86 -1.02
CA TRP A 21 18.43 -13.40 -0.39
C TRP A 21 17.64 -12.32 0.38
N VAL A 22 18.34 -11.46 1.13
CA VAL A 22 17.74 -10.32 1.83
C VAL A 22 17.09 -9.36 0.83
N ARG A 23 17.80 -8.96 -0.22
CA ARG A 23 17.25 -8.07 -1.27
C ARG A 23 16.05 -8.68 -1.98
N GLY A 24 16.09 -9.98 -2.27
CA GLY A 24 14.96 -10.73 -2.83
C GLY A 24 13.72 -10.71 -1.92
N ARG A 25 13.90 -10.85 -0.60
CA ARG A 25 12.79 -10.74 0.38
C ARG A 25 12.19 -9.34 0.39
N VAL A 26 13.03 -8.31 0.43
CA VAL A 26 12.58 -6.91 0.43
C VAL A 26 11.83 -6.58 -0.88
N TYR A 27 12.32 -7.06 -2.02
CA TYR A 27 11.62 -6.93 -3.31
C TYR A 27 10.20 -7.51 -3.26
N VAL A 28 10.06 -8.77 -2.82
CA VAL A 28 8.76 -9.45 -2.77
C VAL A 28 7.83 -8.81 -1.75
N HIS A 29 8.37 -8.34 -0.63
CA HIS A 29 7.61 -7.58 0.37
C HIS A 29 7.01 -6.30 -0.23
N PHE A 30 7.82 -5.44 -0.88
CA PHE A 30 7.31 -4.22 -1.50
C PHE A 30 6.37 -4.49 -2.67
N LYS A 31 6.59 -5.57 -3.42
CA LYS A 31 5.67 -5.97 -4.49
C LYS A 31 4.29 -6.38 -3.95
N ARG A 32 4.26 -7.09 -2.81
CA ARG A 32 3.02 -7.39 -2.09
C ARG A 32 2.34 -6.12 -1.59
N LEU A 33 3.07 -5.24 -0.91
CA LEU A 33 2.52 -3.97 -0.42
C LEU A 33 1.98 -3.11 -1.57
N LEU A 34 2.67 -3.06 -2.70
CA LEU A 34 2.18 -2.37 -3.90
C LEU A 34 0.86 -2.97 -4.39
N GLY A 35 0.76 -4.30 -4.46
CA GLY A 35 -0.48 -4.96 -4.87
C GLY A 35 -1.64 -4.72 -3.90
N GLU A 36 -1.38 -4.72 -2.60
CA GLU A 36 -2.36 -4.38 -1.55
C GLU A 36 -2.82 -2.93 -1.67
N ALA A 37 -1.88 -1.99 -1.82
CA ALA A 37 -2.16 -0.58 -2.02
C ALA A 37 -2.97 -0.32 -3.30
N GLU A 38 -2.60 -0.94 -4.43
CA GLU A 38 -3.34 -0.80 -5.70
C GLU A 38 -4.76 -1.37 -5.61
N ALA A 39 -4.96 -2.48 -4.89
CA ALA A 39 -6.29 -3.01 -4.61
C ALA A 39 -7.10 -2.05 -3.73
N HIS A 40 -6.48 -1.51 -2.67
CA HIS A 40 -7.12 -0.57 -1.76
C HIS A 40 -7.51 0.74 -2.45
N ILE A 41 -6.63 1.29 -3.30
CA ILE A 41 -6.90 2.45 -4.16
C ILE A 41 -8.17 2.21 -4.98
N SER A 42 -8.32 1.05 -5.61
CA SER A 42 -9.51 0.76 -6.41
C SER A 42 -10.81 0.77 -5.59
N ASP A 43 -10.76 0.32 -4.33
CA ASP A 43 -11.90 0.40 -3.42
C ASP A 43 -12.16 1.85 -2.98
N LEU A 44 -11.12 2.62 -2.65
CA LEU A 44 -11.20 4.04 -2.29
C LEU A 44 -11.75 4.91 -3.43
N GLU A 45 -11.35 4.65 -4.68
CA GLU A 45 -11.90 5.34 -5.86
C GLU A 45 -13.42 5.16 -5.97
N ARG A 46 -13.92 3.95 -5.68
CA ARG A 46 -15.36 3.67 -5.65
C ARG A 46 -16.04 4.44 -4.51
N ASP A 47 -15.41 4.50 -3.36
CA ASP A 47 -15.97 5.17 -2.18
C ASP A 47 -15.98 6.69 -2.34
N VAL A 48 -14.95 7.29 -2.95
CA VAL A 48 -14.92 8.69 -3.37
C VAL A 48 -16.05 8.98 -4.36
N ALA A 49 -16.19 8.16 -5.40
CA ALA A 49 -17.26 8.36 -6.39
C ALA A 49 -18.66 8.29 -5.75
N ARG A 50 -18.84 7.39 -4.78
CA ARG A 50 -20.08 7.29 -4.00
C ARG A 50 -20.30 8.53 -3.14
N ALA A 51 -19.30 8.99 -2.39
CA ALA A 51 -19.40 10.15 -1.52
C ALA A 51 -19.70 11.43 -2.31
N GLN A 52 -19.05 11.62 -3.47
CA GLN A 52 -19.33 12.71 -4.40
C GLN A 52 -20.79 12.68 -4.87
N TYR A 53 -21.32 11.51 -5.25
CA TYR A 53 -22.71 11.37 -5.65
C TYR A 53 -23.70 11.69 -4.52
N GLU A 54 -23.42 11.24 -3.30
CA GLU A 54 -24.24 11.54 -2.12
C GLU A 54 -24.25 13.05 -1.80
N TYR A 55 -23.10 13.71 -1.89
CA TYR A 55 -22.98 15.17 -1.75
C TYR A 55 -23.79 15.92 -2.82
N GLU A 56 -23.67 15.53 -4.09
CA GLU A 56 -24.45 16.14 -5.18
C GLU A 56 -25.97 15.98 -4.97
N ILE A 57 -26.41 14.81 -4.50
CA ILE A 57 -27.83 14.59 -4.16
C ILE A 57 -28.26 15.53 -3.06
N ALA A 58 -27.50 15.62 -1.97
CA ALA A 58 -27.83 16.48 -0.83
C ALA A 58 -27.97 17.94 -1.28
N GLN A 59 -27.05 18.44 -2.11
CA GLN A 59 -27.11 19.78 -2.68
C GLN A 59 -28.38 19.97 -3.54
N ARG A 60 -28.68 19.04 -4.43
CA ARG A 60 -29.87 19.12 -5.30
C ARG A 60 -31.17 19.09 -4.50
N ILE A 61 -31.24 18.35 -3.40
CA ILE A 61 -32.41 18.32 -2.53
C ILE A 61 -32.55 19.65 -1.80
N ARG A 62 -31.46 20.10 -1.17
CA ARG A 62 -31.37 21.40 -0.48
C ARG A 62 -31.88 22.53 -1.37
N ASP A 63 -31.45 22.58 -2.63
CA ASP A 63 -31.80 23.66 -3.57
C ASP A 63 -33.27 23.65 -4.00
N ARG A 64 -33.97 22.52 -3.83
CA ARG A 64 -35.41 22.39 -4.10
C ARG A 64 -36.26 22.72 -2.88
N MET A 65 -35.67 22.89 -1.70
CA MET A 65 -36.41 23.21 -0.49
C MET A 65 -36.87 24.67 -0.50
N THR A 66 -38.18 24.86 -0.37
CA THR A 66 -38.82 26.17 -0.27
C THR A 66 -39.08 26.58 1.17
N ASP A 67 -39.21 25.61 2.07
CA ASP A 67 -39.35 25.83 3.50
C ASP A 67 -37.99 26.15 4.15
N ALA A 68 -37.96 27.16 5.01
CA ALA A 68 -36.71 27.67 5.57
C ALA A 68 -36.11 26.73 6.62
N GLU A 69 -36.94 26.07 7.42
CA GLU A 69 -36.49 25.11 8.44
C GLU A 69 -35.94 23.85 7.76
N ALA A 70 -36.70 23.29 6.81
CA ALA A 70 -36.23 22.15 6.01
C ALA A 70 -34.93 22.47 5.24
N ARG A 71 -34.80 23.70 4.71
CA ARG A 71 -33.56 24.11 4.04
C ARG A 71 -32.36 24.14 4.99
N GLN A 72 -32.56 24.61 6.22
CA GLN A 72 -31.51 24.61 7.24
C GLN A 72 -31.08 23.20 7.62
N ASP A 73 -32.01 22.26 7.77
CA ASP A 73 -31.69 20.85 8.02
C ASP A 73 -30.88 20.23 6.87
N TRP A 74 -31.25 20.55 5.64
CA TRP A 74 -30.50 20.11 4.46
C TRP A 74 -29.14 20.79 4.31
N ASP A 75 -28.97 22.03 4.76
CA ASP A 75 -27.64 22.67 4.81
C ASP A 75 -26.69 21.89 5.74
N ILE A 76 -27.18 21.36 6.87
CA ILE A 76 -26.41 20.48 7.76
C ILE A 76 -26.03 19.19 7.02
N GLN A 77 -26.99 18.55 6.34
CA GLN A 77 -26.72 17.31 5.60
C GLN A 77 -25.72 17.51 4.46
N VAL A 78 -25.79 18.64 3.75
CA VAL A 78 -24.81 19.01 2.73
C VAL A 78 -23.42 19.17 3.33
N SER A 79 -23.31 19.81 4.50
CA SER A 79 -22.02 19.91 5.21
C SER A 79 -21.47 18.55 5.59
N VAL A 80 -22.29 17.67 6.18
CA VAL A 80 -21.86 16.33 6.61
C VAL A 80 -21.41 15.48 5.41
N THR A 81 -22.17 15.48 4.32
CA THR A 81 -21.81 14.73 3.11
C THR A 81 -20.58 15.29 2.40
N HIS A 82 -20.37 16.61 2.45
CA HIS A 82 -19.14 17.24 1.98
C HIS A 82 -17.92 16.77 2.80
N ASP A 83 -18.04 16.77 4.12
CA ASP A 83 -16.92 16.36 4.98
C ASP A 83 -16.53 14.90 4.74
N PHE A 84 -17.51 13.99 4.55
CA PHE A 84 -17.23 12.61 4.16
C PHE A 84 -16.57 12.49 2.78
N MET A 85 -17.00 13.29 1.80
CA MET A 85 -16.35 13.34 0.49
C MET A 85 -14.90 13.77 0.60
N VAL A 86 -14.61 14.83 1.36
CA VAL A 86 -13.23 15.32 1.56
C VAL A 86 -12.37 14.28 2.29
N MET A 87 -12.92 13.59 3.30
CA MET A 87 -12.20 12.52 4.01
C MET A 87 -11.83 11.37 3.06
N ALA A 88 -12.77 10.89 2.25
CA ALA A 88 -12.52 9.82 1.28
C ALA A 88 -11.49 10.24 0.22
N GLU A 89 -11.56 11.48 -0.27
CA GLU A 89 -10.58 12.03 -1.23
C GLU A 89 -9.18 12.13 -0.62
N HIS A 90 -9.09 12.49 0.66
CA HIS A 90 -7.82 12.55 1.37
C HIS A 90 -7.21 11.16 1.56
N GLU A 91 -7.99 10.17 2.00
CA GLU A 91 -7.53 8.79 2.16
C GLU A 91 -7.06 8.19 0.83
N LEU A 92 -7.79 8.43 -0.27
CA LEU A 92 -7.36 8.05 -1.61
C LEU A 92 -6.02 8.69 -1.99
N ALA A 93 -5.81 9.97 -1.64
CA ALA A 93 -4.56 10.66 -1.94
C ALA A 93 -3.39 10.06 -1.15
N GLU A 94 -3.56 9.78 0.14
CA GLU A 94 -2.54 9.14 0.98
C GLU A 94 -2.16 7.75 0.45
N GLU A 95 -3.14 6.91 0.13
CA GLU A 95 -2.86 5.57 -0.41
C GLU A 95 -2.18 5.65 -1.80
N THR A 96 -2.56 6.62 -2.61
CA THR A 96 -1.90 6.87 -3.91
C THR A 96 -0.42 7.23 -3.75
N GLU A 97 -0.09 8.05 -2.75
CA GLU A 97 1.29 8.39 -2.41
C GLU A 97 2.08 7.16 -1.91
N ASN A 98 1.46 6.33 -1.07
CA ASN A 98 2.05 5.07 -0.61
C ASN A 98 2.33 4.11 -1.78
N ALA A 99 1.36 3.91 -2.67
CA ALA A 99 1.56 3.09 -3.87
C ALA A 99 2.65 3.64 -4.79
N ALA A 100 2.78 4.97 -4.90
CA ALA A 100 3.87 5.59 -5.66
C ALA A 100 5.24 5.30 -5.03
N TYR A 101 5.34 5.37 -3.71
CA TYR A 101 6.54 4.99 -2.96
C TYR A 101 6.89 3.51 -3.16
N TYR A 102 5.94 2.59 -2.97
CA TYR A 102 6.18 1.15 -3.16
C TYR A 102 6.59 0.81 -4.59
N ARG A 103 5.98 1.48 -5.58
CA ARG A 103 6.37 1.33 -7.00
C ARG A 103 7.80 1.79 -7.26
N ALA A 104 8.24 2.87 -6.62
CA ALA A 104 9.63 3.31 -6.72
C ALA A 104 10.59 2.29 -6.09
N MET A 105 10.28 1.78 -4.89
CA MET A 105 11.08 0.74 -4.23
C MET A 105 11.18 -0.55 -5.06
N VAL A 106 10.05 -0.99 -5.64
CA VAL A 106 10.02 -2.13 -6.56
C VAL A 106 10.92 -1.89 -7.77
N ALA A 107 10.83 -0.71 -8.41
CA ALA A 107 11.63 -0.40 -9.58
C ALA A 107 13.15 -0.36 -9.28
N GLU A 108 13.56 0.21 -8.14
CA GLU A 108 14.96 0.21 -7.72
C GLU A 108 15.47 -1.21 -7.44
N MET A 109 14.67 -2.05 -6.78
CA MET A 109 15.03 -3.44 -6.52
C MET A 109 15.07 -4.30 -7.78
N GLU A 110 14.17 -4.08 -8.74
CA GLU A 110 14.22 -4.75 -10.05
C GLU A 110 15.49 -4.37 -10.83
N ALA A 111 15.92 -3.10 -10.74
CA ALA A 111 17.17 -2.65 -11.35
C ALA A 111 18.40 -3.30 -10.70
N ASP A 112 18.41 -3.47 -9.37
CA ASP A 112 19.52 -4.12 -8.64
C ASP A 112 19.57 -5.64 -8.86
N LEU A 113 18.42 -6.32 -8.75
CA LEU A 113 18.32 -7.78 -8.89
C LEU A 113 18.43 -8.25 -10.36
N GLY A 114 18.06 -7.40 -11.32
CA GLY A 114 18.03 -7.71 -12.74
C GLY A 114 17.19 -8.96 -13.05
N ASP A 115 17.73 -9.87 -13.87
CA ASP A 115 17.04 -11.09 -14.30
C ASP A 115 16.67 -12.03 -13.14
N LYS A 116 17.24 -11.83 -11.94
CA LYS A 116 16.93 -12.66 -10.76
C LYS A 116 15.64 -12.22 -10.05
N ALA A 117 15.12 -11.02 -10.30
CA ALA A 117 13.92 -10.51 -9.62
C ALA A 117 12.73 -11.49 -9.75
N GLN A 118 12.48 -12.00 -10.97
CA GLN A 118 11.41 -12.96 -11.22
C GLN A 118 11.62 -14.28 -10.46
N VAL A 119 12.86 -14.75 -10.36
CA VAL A 119 13.18 -16.00 -9.64
C VAL A 119 12.84 -15.85 -8.15
N TYR A 120 13.13 -14.70 -7.55
CA TYR A 120 12.77 -14.41 -6.16
C TYR A 120 11.27 -14.29 -5.98
N GLU A 121 10.57 -13.61 -6.89
CA GLU A 121 9.10 -13.57 -6.85
C GLU A 121 8.50 -14.97 -6.88
N ASP A 122 8.89 -15.81 -7.84
CA ASP A 122 8.35 -17.16 -7.98
C ASP A 122 8.68 -18.02 -6.75
N THR A 123 9.88 -17.87 -6.18
CA THR A 123 10.34 -18.67 -5.03
C THR A 123 9.71 -18.23 -3.71
N LEU A 124 9.56 -16.92 -3.50
CA LEU A 124 9.16 -16.34 -2.21
C LEU A 124 7.67 -15.99 -2.13
N SER A 125 6.96 -15.89 -3.26
CA SER A 125 5.50 -15.68 -3.28
C SER A 125 4.72 -16.87 -2.74
N GLU A 126 5.29 -18.09 -2.79
CA GLU A 126 4.70 -19.30 -2.22
C GLU A 126 4.92 -19.41 -0.70
N ILE A 127 5.84 -18.63 -0.15
CA ILE A 127 6.12 -18.63 1.29
C ILE A 127 5.12 -17.66 1.94
N TYR A 128 4.12 -18.23 2.61
CA TYR A 128 3.19 -17.45 3.44
C TYR A 128 3.98 -16.88 4.62
N TRP A 129 4.29 -15.59 4.57
CA TRP A 129 5.01 -14.88 5.62
C TRP A 129 4.07 -14.63 6.80
N GLU A 130 3.91 -15.64 7.67
CA GLU A 130 3.16 -15.52 8.93
C GLU A 130 3.92 -14.74 10.01
N GLU A 131 5.21 -14.46 9.80
CA GLU A 131 6.00 -13.57 10.65
C GLU A 131 5.82 -12.12 10.16
N GLU A 132 4.89 -11.43 10.84
CA GLU A 132 4.91 -9.98 11.00
C GLU A 132 6.36 -9.60 11.34
N TRP A 133 7.07 -8.99 10.40
CA TRP A 133 8.38 -8.41 10.69
C TRP A 133 8.14 -7.43 11.83
N ASP A 134 8.69 -7.71 13.01
CA ASP A 134 8.60 -6.74 14.08
C ASP A 134 9.40 -5.50 13.68
N GLU A 135 9.03 -4.33 14.23
CA GLU A 135 9.72 -3.07 13.92
C GLU A 135 11.23 -3.15 14.18
N GLU A 136 11.68 -4.08 15.04
CA GLU A 136 13.09 -4.34 15.34
C GLU A 136 13.85 -4.93 14.12
N ASP A 137 13.24 -5.85 13.35
CA ASP A 137 13.86 -6.40 12.14
C ASP A 137 14.02 -5.37 11.00
N LEU A 138 13.15 -4.36 10.94
CA LEU A 138 13.24 -3.28 9.94
C LEU A 138 14.33 -2.25 10.29
N ASP A 139 14.45 -1.91 11.58
CA ASP A 139 15.49 -0.97 12.04
C ASP A 139 16.91 -1.53 11.82
N GLU A 140 17.14 -2.84 12.01
CA GLU A 140 18.44 -3.47 11.71
C GLU A 140 18.79 -3.43 10.21
N LEU A 141 17.79 -3.54 9.32
CA LEU A 141 18.01 -3.45 7.87
C LEU A 141 18.36 -2.01 7.42
N TYR A 142 17.76 -1.00 8.05
CA TYR A 142 18.04 0.41 7.74
C TYR A 142 19.41 0.87 8.25
N ASP A 143 19.91 0.30 9.35
CA ASP A 143 21.25 0.59 9.86
C ASP A 143 22.36 -0.03 8.99
N GLU A 144 22.09 -1.12 8.26
CA GLU A 144 23.08 -1.75 7.36
C GLU A 144 23.08 -1.15 5.94
N PHE A 145 21.96 -0.60 5.48
CA PHE A 145 21.84 0.07 4.19
C PHE A 145 22.05 1.59 4.35
N ASP A 146 23.29 2.05 4.57
CA ASP A 146 23.63 3.48 4.46
C ASP A 146 23.90 3.83 2.98
N PRO A 147 22.94 4.49 2.27
CA PRO A 147 23.12 4.85 0.86
C PRO A 147 24.21 5.90 0.64
N PHE A 148 24.79 6.49 1.69
CA PHE A 148 25.86 7.49 1.58
C PHE A 148 27.28 6.92 1.57
N ASP A 149 27.49 5.67 1.97
CA ASP A 149 28.86 5.09 2.06
C ASP A 149 29.35 4.49 0.72
N SER A 150 28.49 4.40 -0.30
CA SER A 150 28.80 3.78 -1.60
C SER A 150 29.08 4.76 -2.75
N ILE A 151 29.14 6.08 -2.50
CA ILE A 151 29.46 7.07 -3.54
C ILE A 151 30.95 7.42 -3.47
N PRO A 152 31.81 6.91 -4.39
CA PRO A 152 33.20 7.36 -4.44
C PRO A 152 33.24 8.79 -4.98
N PHE A 153 33.82 9.71 -4.19
CA PHE A 153 34.18 11.06 -4.63
C PHE A 153 35.27 11.05 -5.71
#